data_AF-A0A8G0KYU5-F1
#
_entry.id   AF-A0A8G0KYU5-F1
#
_cell.length_a   1.000
_cell.length_b   1.000
_cell.length_c   1.000
_cell.angle_alpha   90.00
_cell.angle_beta   90.00
_cell.angle_gamma   90.00
#
_symmetry.space_group_name_H-M   'P 1'
#
loop_
_entity.id
_entity.type
_entity.pdbx_description
1 polymer ?
#
loop_
_entity_poly.entity_id
_entity_poly.type
_entity_poly.pdbx_seq_one_letter_code
_entity_poly.pdbx_strand_id
1 'polypeptide(L)'
;MVLVLRPMGVSYHRDFRMDPNIWDGILGNLSILGVIAEQPESLSLGEWHKPEAENALEEWTAWITPIFEYLGRALNRETKIVVDANEEKETVQVLEKAIPGRSLFQRLPMADIIFKRGRFSLESGYWDDDGPTSCRDIINDCDYDYYYSD
;
A
#
# COMPACT_ATOMS: atom_id res chain seq x y z
N MET A 1 -3.27 -0.22 12.79
CA MET A 1 -2.04 0.27 12.11
C MET A 1 -2.21 0.07 10.62
N VAL A 2 -1.66 0.97 9.79
CA VAL A 2 -1.61 0.81 8.33
C VAL A 2 -0.16 0.75 7.88
N LEU A 3 0.17 -0.23 7.04
CA LEU A 3 1.46 -0.36 6.38
C LEU A 3 1.28 -0.02 4.90
N VAL A 4 2.00 1.00 4.42
CA VAL A 4 1.97 1.42 3.02
C VAL A 4 3.22 0.88 2.33
N LEU A 5 3.02 -0.01 1.35
CA LEU A 5 4.08 -0.65 0.59
C LEU A 5 3.94 -0.21 -0.86
N ARG A 6 4.78 0.75 -1.24
CA ARG A 6 4.81 1.32 -2.59
C ARG A 6 6.23 1.32 -3.15
N PRO A 7 6.39 1.29 -4.48
CA PRO A 7 7.69 1.21 -5.15
C PRO A 7 8.42 2.56 -5.16
N MET A 8 8.53 3.19 -3.99
CA MET A 8 9.20 4.48 -3.81
C MET A 8 9.69 4.66 -2.37
N GLY A 9 10.63 5.59 -2.21
CA GLY A 9 11.22 5.91 -0.91
C GLY A 9 12.38 4.98 -0.53
N VAL A 10 12.96 5.25 0.63
CA VAL A 10 14.24 4.65 1.06
C VAL A 10 14.14 3.16 1.40
N SER A 11 12.94 2.64 1.66
CA SER A 11 12.72 1.23 1.98
C SER A 11 12.53 0.35 0.74
N TYR A 12 12.34 0.93 -0.45
CA TYR A 12 12.17 0.19 -1.70
C TYR A 12 13.53 -0.26 -2.26
N HIS A 13 14.05 -1.35 -1.71
CA HIS A 13 15.25 -2.01 -2.20
C HIS A 13 15.20 -3.51 -1.89
N ARG A 14 15.76 -4.35 -2.78
CA ARG A 14 15.70 -5.82 -2.70
C ARG A 14 16.16 -6.41 -1.36
N ASP A 15 17.13 -5.76 -0.72
CA ASP A 15 17.73 -6.22 0.53
C ASP A 15 17.03 -5.68 1.78
N PHE A 16 15.92 -4.95 1.63
CA PHE A 16 15.19 -4.40 2.77
C PHE A 16 14.61 -5.53 3.60
N ARG A 17 14.81 -5.46 4.92
CA ARG A 17 14.24 -6.42 5.87
C ARG A 17 13.71 -5.65 7.07
N MET A 18 12.55 -6.06 7.56
CA MET A 18 12.00 -5.55 8.82
C MET A 18 12.86 -6.09 9.98
N ASP A 19 13.48 -5.19 10.76
CA ASP A 19 14.25 -5.54 11.95
C ASP A 19 13.33 -6.08 13.08
N PRO A 20 13.45 -7.35 13.49
CA PRO A 20 12.63 -7.91 14.55
C PRO A 20 12.72 -7.15 15.88
N ASN A 21 13.88 -6.54 16.19
CA ASN A 21 14.06 -5.79 17.43
C ASN A 21 13.20 -4.52 17.49
N ILE A 22 12.77 -4.02 16.33
CA ILE A 22 11.90 -2.85 16.21
C ILE A 22 10.46 -3.32 16.05
N TRP A 23 10.21 -4.23 15.11
CA TRP A 23 8.87 -4.53 14.64
C TRP A 23 8.13 -5.56 15.49
N ASP A 24 8.79 -6.50 16.18
CA ASP A 24 8.09 -7.52 16.98
C ASP A 24 7.26 -6.87 18.11
N GLY A 25 7.80 -5.83 18.76
CA GLY A 25 7.09 -5.10 19.81
C GLY A 25 5.88 -4.31 19.30
N ILE A 26 5.94 -3.82 18.05
CA ILE A 26 4.84 -3.08 17.41
C ILE A 26 3.76 -4.03 16.93
N LEU A 27 4.16 -5.14 16.29
CA LEU A 27 3.26 -6.08 15.63
C LEU A 27 2.60 -7.06 16.59
N GLY A 28 3.27 -7.46 17.68
CA GLY A 28 2.84 -8.55 18.55
C GLY A 28 1.47 -8.36 19.22
N ASN A 29 1.01 -7.12 19.39
CA ASN A 29 -0.27 -6.79 20.03
C ASN A 29 -1.34 -6.25 19.05
N LEU A 30 -1.08 -6.27 17.74
CA LEU A 30 -2.03 -5.76 16.76
C LEU A 30 -3.21 -6.73 16.59
N SER A 31 -4.43 -6.22 16.73
CA SER A 31 -5.65 -6.96 16.37
C SER A 31 -5.97 -6.87 14.88
N ILE A 32 -5.64 -5.75 14.24
CA ILE A 32 -5.85 -5.51 12.81
C ILE A 32 -4.65 -4.76 12.22
N LEU A 33 -4.11 -5.30 11.12
CA LEU A 33 -3.15 -4.63 10.26
C LEU A 33 -3.81 -4.35 8.91
N GLY A 34 -3.93 -3.07 8.55
CA GLY A 34 -4.23 -2.66 7.18
C GLY A 34 -2.94 -2.61 6.36
N VAL A 35 -2.96 -3.11 5.14
CA VAL A 35 -1.83 -3.05 4.20
C VAL A 35 -2.32 -2.48 2.90
N ILE A 36 -1.60 -1.50 2.37
CA ILE A 36 -1.82 -0.94 1.04
C ILE A 36 -0.60 -1.36 0.22
N ALA A 37 -0.81 -2.23 -0.77
CA ALA A 37 0.24 -2.79 -1.61
C ALA A 37 0.10 -2.26 -3.03
N GLU A 38 0.94 -1.29 -3.38
CA GLU A 38 1.06 -0.72 -4.72
C GLU A 38 2.17 -1.46 -5.47
N GLN A 39 1.84 -2.11 -6.57
CA GLN A 39 2.83 -2.60 -7.53
C GLN A 39 3.34 -1.44 -8.41
N PRO A 40 4.52 -1.56 -9.03
CA PRO A 40 4.98 -0.59 -10.03
C PRO A 40 3.93 -0.44 -11.13
N GLU A 41 3.78 0.77 -11.66
CA GLU A 41 2.86 1.01 -12.77
C GLU A 41 3.19 0.02 -13.90
N SER A 42 2.21 -0.84 -14.19
CA SER A 42 2.20 -1.63 -15.41
C SER A 42 2.17 -0.62 -16.56
N LEU A 43 3.25 -0.59 -17.34
CA LEU A 43 3.36 0.27 -18.51
C LEU A 43 2.30 -0.18 -19.53
N SER A 44 1.11 0.40 -19.40
CA SER A 44 0.17 0.60 -20.50
C SER A 44 0.79 1.41 -21.66
N LEU A 45 2.06 1.84 -21.52
CA LEU A 45 2.98 2.38 -22.51
C LEU A 45 3.58 1.33 -23.47
N GLY A 46 2.73 0.48 -24.06
CA GLY A 46 3.08 -0.35 -25.23
C GLY A 46 4.19 -1.40 -25.07
N GLU A 47 4.40 -2.20 -26.12
CA GLU A 47 5.34 -3.35 -26.13
C GLU A 47 6.82 -2.95 -25.93
N TRP A 48 7.17 -1.67 -26.08
CA TRP A 48 8.55 -1.18 -26.11
C TRP A 48 9.25 -1.19 -24.74
N HIS A 49 8.50 -1.23 -23.65
CA HIS A 49 9.05 -1.23 -22.28
C HIS A 49 8.73 -2.51 -21.49
N LYS A 50 8.29 -3.57 -22.17
CA LYS A 50 7.89 -4.82 -21.51
C LYS A 50 9.00 -5.45 -20.65
N PRO A 51 10.27 -5.53 -21.10
CA PRO A 51 11.35 -6.10 -20.29
C PRO A 51 11.65 -5.27 -19.02
N GLU A 52 11.52 -3.94 -19.11
CA GLU A 52 11.74 -3.04 -17.97
C GLU A 52 10.60 -3.17 -16.95
N ALA A 53 9.35 -3.28 -17.42
CA ALA A 53 8.20 -3.54 -16.57
C ALA A 53 8.26 -4.90 -15.87
N GLU A 54 8.67 -5.96 -16.59
CA GLU A 54 8.87 -7.29 -16.01
C GLU A 54 9.98 -7.28 -14.95
N ASN A 55 11.11 -6.60 -15.22
CA ASN A 55 12.18 -6.46 -14.23
C ASN A 55 11.73 -5.65 -13.00
N ALA A 56 10.99 -4.56 -13.19
CA ALA A 56 10.44 -3.77 -12.09
C ALA A 56 9.48 -4.60 -11.22
N LEU A 57 8.63 -5.43 -11.83
CA LEU A 57 7.74 -6.34 -11.11
C LEU A 57 8.52 -7.42 -10.36
N GLU A 58 9.60 -7.96 -10.95
CA GLU A 58 10.48 -8.93 -10.28
C GLU A 58 11.19 -8.30 -9.07
N GLU A 59 11.76 -7.11 -9.23
CA GLU A 59 12.40 -6.36 -8.14
C GLU A 59 11.42 -6.05 -7.02
N TRP A 60 10.22 -5.58 -7.38
CA TRP A 60 9.15 -5.34 -6.42
C TRP A 60 8.70 -6.62 -5.71
N THR A 61 8.56 -7.72 -6.45
CA THR A 61 8.20 -9.03 -5.87
C THR A 61 9.27 -9.48 -4.86
N ALA A 62 10.55 -9.35 -5.23
CA ALA A 62 11.67 -9.71 -4.37
C ALA A 62 11.78 -8.83 -3.12
N TRP A 63 11.31 -7.59 -3.20
CA TRP A 63 11.21 -6.66 -2.06
C TRP A 63 10.02 -6.97 -1.14
N ILE A 64 8.82 -7.15 -1.69
CA ILE A 64 7.59 -7.26 -0.89
C ILE A 64 7.40 -8.64 -0.26
N THR A 65 7.84 -9.70 -0.92
CA THR A 65 7.73 -11.09 -0.44
C THR A 65 8.31 -11.27 0.98
N PRO A 66 9.59 -10.92 1.26
CA PRO A 66 10.17 -11.12 2.58
C PRO A 66 9.50 -10.27 3.68
N ILE A 67 8.90 -9.12 3.31
CA ILE A 67 8.10 -8.32 4.25
C ILE A 67 6.87 -9.13 4.69
N PHE A 68 6.11 -9.66 3.75
CA PHE A 68 4.92 -10.44 4.06
C PHE A 68 5.24 -11.75 4.78
N GLU A 69 6.29 -12.47 4.37
CA GLU A 69 6.77 -13.66 5.09
C GLU A 69 7.15 -13.35 6.55
N TYR A 70 7.70 -12.17 6.81
CA TYR A 70 7.95 -11.71 8.18
C TYR A 70 6.64 -11.39 8.91
N LEU A 71 5.72 -10.63 8.31
CA LEU A 71 4.41 -10.33 8.90
C LEU A 71 3.62 -11.59 9.27
N GLY A 72 3.65 -12.60 8.39
CA GLY A 72 2.99 -13.89 8.62
C GLY A 72 3.49 -14.62 9.86
N ARG A 73 4.77 -14.42 10.22
CA ARG A 73 5.41 -15.00 11.42
C ARG A 73 5.27 -14.11 12.66
N ALA A 74 5.40 -12.80 12.50
CA ALA A 74 5.44 -11.84 13.61
C ALA A 74 4.05 -11.52 14.18
N LEU A 75 3.01 -11.51 13.33
CA LEU A 75 1.65 -11.22 13.76
C LEU A 75 1.01 -12.42 14.44
N ASN A 76 0.17 -12.16 15.45
CA ASN A 76 -0.66 -13.18 16.07
C ASN A 76 -1.56 -13.84 15.00
N ARG A 77 -1.87 -15.14 15.18
CA ARG A 77 -2.79 -15.89 14.32
C ARG A 77 -4.19 -15.29 14.26
N GLU A 78 -4.63 -14.63 15.33
CA GLU A 78 -5.94 -13.97 15.39
C GLU A 78 -5.92 -12.56 14.79
N THR A 79 -4.73 -11.98 14.54
CA THR A 79 -4.62 -10.69 13.89
C THR A 79 -5.20 -10.76 12.49
N LYS A 80 -6.14 -9.84 12.20
CA LYS A 80 -6.70 -9.69 10.85
C LYS A 80 -5.74 -8.87 9.99
N ILE A 81 -5.34 -9.44 8.85
CA ILE A 81 -4.54 -8.73 7.85
C ILE A 81 -5.49 -8.34 6.72
N VAL A 82 -5.65 -7.05 6.52
CA VAL A 82 -6.58 -6.47 5.56
C VAL A 82 -5.77 -5.80 4.48
N VAL A 83 -5.85 -6.27 3.23
CA VAL A 83 -4.98 -5.83 2.14
C VAL A 83 -5.79 -5.15 1.05
N ASP A 84 -5.40 -3.93 0.67
CA ASP A 84 -5.83 -3.32 -0.58
C ASP A 84 -4.70 -3.42 -1.61
N ALA A 85 -4.96 -4.21 -2.65
CA ALA A 85 -4.04 -4.50 -3.74
C ALA A 85 -4.46 -3.82 -5.06
N ASN A 86 -5.37 -2.84 -4.99
CA ASN A 86 -5.92 -2.15 -6.16
C ASN A 86 -6.50 -3.06 -7.25
N GLU A 87 -7.07 -4.21 -6.86
CA GLU A 87 -7.60 -5.23 -7.79
C GLU A 87 -6.54 -5.86 -8.72
N GLU A 88 -5.25 -5.63 -8.46
CA GLU A 88 -4.13 -6.15 -9.24
C GLU A 88 -3.90 -7.64 -8.95
N LYS A 89 -4.08 -8.48 -9.97
CA LYS A 89 -4.06 -9.95 -9.82
C LYS A 89 -2.68 -10.46 -9.44
N GLU A 90 -1.64 -9.88 -10.03
CA GLU A 90 -0.24 -10.19 -9.79
C GLU A 90 0.11 -9.92 -8.32
N THR A 91 -0.29 -8.75 -7.80
CA THR A 91 -0.12 -8.41 -6.40
C THR A 91 -0.82 -9.42 -5.49
N VAL A 92 -2.09 -9.73 -5.74
CA VAL A 92 -2.83 -10.71 -4.94
C VAL A 92 -2.12 -12.07 -4.91
N GLN A 93 -1.63 -12.56 -6.06
CA GLN A 93 -0.94 -13.84 -6.17
C GLN A 93 0.37 -13.86 -5.37
N VAL A 94 1.19 -12.81 -5.47
CA VAL A 94 2.45 -12.69 -4.72
C VAL A 94 2.18 -12.72 -3.22
N LEU A 95 1.21 -11.94 -2.76
CA LEU A 95 0.92 -11.81 -1.34
C LEU A 95 0.28 -13.07 -0.75
N GLU A 96 -0.63 -13.70 -1.48
CA GLU A 96 -1.25 -14.96 -1.07
C GLU A 96 -0.22 -16.09 -1.01
N LYS A 97 0.76 -16.11 -1.92
CA LYS A 97 1.86 -17.08 -1.87
C LYS A 97 2.77 -16.84 -0.66
N ALA A 98 3.02 -15.59 -0.29
CA ALA A 98 3.89 -15.23 0.83
C ALA A 98 3.25 -15.57 2.20
N ILE A 99 1.93 -15.35 2.34
CA ILE A 99 1.19 -15.66 3.57
C ILE A 99 -0.18 -16.32 3.28
N PRO A 100 -0.19 -17.60 2.89
CA PRO A 100 -1.40 -18.29 2.44
C PRO A 100 -2.55 -18.24 3.47
N GLY A 101 -3.72 -17.82 3.01
CA GLY A 101 -4.97 -17.78 3.77
C GLY A 101 -5.01 -16.76 4.91
N ARG A 102 -4.01 -15.87 5.02
CA ARG A 102 -3.92 -14.88 6.11
C ARG A 102 -4.45 -13.50 5.73
N SER A 103 -4.55 -13.21 4.44
CA SER A 103 -4.93 -11.90 3.90
C SER A 103 -6.41 -11.85 3.53
N LEU A 104 -7.11 -10.82 4.02
CA LEU A 104 -8.43 -10.42 3.53
C LEU A 104 -8.25 -9.28 2.53
N PHE A 105 -8.46 -9.56 1.24
CA PHE A 105 -8.39 -8.55 0.20
C PHE A 105 -9.68 -7.72 0.15
N GLN A 106 -9.57 -6.42 0.40
CA GLN A 106 -10.70 -5.48 0.35
C GLN A 106 -10.21 -4.06 0.10
N ARG A 107 -11.10 -3.21 -0.41
CA ARG A 107 -10.82 -1.80 -0.61
C ARG A 107 -10.69 -1.07 0.73
N LEU A 108 -9.61 -0.30 0.89
CA LEU A 108 -9.35 0.56 2.04
C LEU A 108 -9.56 2.03 1.61
N PRO A 109 -10.39 2.83 2.32
CA PRO A 109 -10.62 4.23 1.96
C PRO A 109 -9.33 5.06 1.85
N MET A 110 -8.38 4.85 2.75
CA MET A 110 -7.07 5.54 2.73
C MET A 110 -6.23 5.19 1.50
N ALA A 111 -6.46 4.05 0.87
CA ALA A 111 -5.77 3.65 -0.35
C ALA A 111 -6.28 4.39 -1.58
N ASP A 112 -7.45 5.03 -1.52
CA ASP A 112 -7.99 5.79 -2.65
C ASP A 112 -7.11 7.00 -3.01
N ILE A 113 -6.40 7.59 -2.04
CA ILE A 113 -5.41 8.65 -2.32
C ILE A 113 -4.20 8.08 -3.05
N ILE A 114 -3.70 6.93 -2.60
CA ILE A 114 -2.50 6.30 -3.16
C ILE A 114 -2.78 5.81 -4.58
N PHE A 115 -3.88 5.10 -4.77
CA PHE A 115 -4.30 4.55 -6.05
C PHE A 115 -5.07 5.55 -6.92
N LYS A 116 -5.25 6.80 -6.46
CA LYS A 116 -5.97 7.87 -7.18
C LYS A 116 -7.35 7.42 -7.66
N ARG A 117 -8.18 6.94 -6.73
CA ARG A 117 -9.54 6.42 -7.00
C ARG A 117 -10.61 7.36 -6.46
N GLY A 118 -11.83 7.26 -7.01
CA GLY A 118 -12.99 8.00 -6.53
C GLY A 118 -12.77 9.51 -6.59
N ARG A 119 -12.96 10.21 -5.46
CA ARG A 119 -12.75 11.67 -5.37
C ARG A 119 -11.30 12.11 -5.57
N PHE A 120 -10.34 11.18 -5.59
CA PHE A 120 -8.92 11.44 -5.81
C PHE A 120 -8.48 11.00 -7.22
N SER A 121 -9.42 10.64 -8.10
CA SER A 121 -9.08 10.32 -9.49
C SER A 121 -8.55 11.53 -10.22
N LEU A 122 -7.73 11.33 -11.26
CA LEU A 122 -7.26 12.43 -12.11
C LEU A 122 -8.42 13.20 -12.76
N GLU A 123 -9.55 12.52 -13.00
CA GLU A 123 -10.76 13.10 -13.58
C GLU A 123 -11.58 13.94 -12.60
N SER A 124 -11.28 13.87 -11.30
CA SER A 124 -12.06 14.55 -10.26
C SER A 124 -11.73 16.03 -10.10
N GLY A 125 -10.66 16.53 -10.72
CA GLY A 125 -10.15 17.89 -10.52
C GLY A 125 -9.53 18.13 -9.13
N TYR A 126 -9.44 17.09 -8.27
CA TYR A 126 -8.83 17.20 -6.94
C TYR A 126 -7.38 17.69 -6.97
N TRP A 127 -6.65 17.31 -8.02
CA TRP A 127 -5.23 17.66 -8.19
C TRP A 127 -5.01 18.99 -8.92
N ASP A 128 -6.08 19.68 -9.33
CA ASP A 128 -6.00 20.97 -10.03
C ASP A 128 -5.87 22.17 -9.07
N ASP A 129 -5.87 21.92 -7.75
CA ASP A 129 -5.62 22.92 -6.71
C ASP A 129 -4.17 22.80 -6.21
N ASP A 130 -3.32 23.78 -6.58
CA ASP A 130 -1.88 23.87 -6.26
C ASP A 130 -1.57 24.13 -4.75
N GLY A 131 -2.48 23.72 -3.86
CA GLY A 131 -2.28 23.76 -2.41
C GLY A 131 -1.43 22.57 -1.92
N PRO A 132 -0.42 22.78 -1.05
CA PRO A 132 0.40 21.67 -0.56
C PRO A 132 -0.46 20.66 0.19
N THR A 133 -0.47 19.41 -0.29
CA THR A 133 -1.14 18.29 0.37
C THR A 133 -0.57 18.10 1.77
N SER A 134 -1.37 18.37 2.79
CA SER A 134 -0.99 18.24 4.19
C SER A 134 -1.21 16.80 4.66
N CYS A 135 -0.39 16.30 5.59
CA CYS A 135 -0.63 15.02 6.26
C CYS A 135 -2.03 14.92 6.90
N ARG A 136 -2.68 16.06 7.13
CA ARG A 136 -4.04 16.18 7.65
C ARG A 136 -5.11 15.74 6.65
N ASP A 137 -4.87 15.93 5.35
CA ASP A 137 -5.80 15.56 4.26
C ASP A 137 -5.84 14.04 4.01
N ILE A 138 -4.79 13.34 4.47
CA ILE A 138 -4.64 11.88 4.38
C ILE A 138 -5.40 11.18 5.52
N ILE A 139 -5.59 11.86 6.66
CA ILE A 139 -6.05 11.25 7.92
C ILE A 139 -7.50 11.63 8.25
N ASN A 140 -8.02 12.75 7.75
CA ASN A 140 -9.29 13.29 8.23
C ASN A 140 -10.29 13.59 7.09
N ASP A 141 -11.39 12.83 7.06
CA ASP A 141 -12.63 13.12 6.30
C ASP A 141 -13.48 14.21 6.98
N CYS A 142 -12.86 15.17 7.69
CA CYS A 142 -13.62 16.19 8.39
C CYS A 142 -13.89 17.38 7.49
N ASP A 143 -15.13 17.43 7.02
CA ASP A 143 -15.90 18.54 6.50
C ASP A 143 -15.22 19.91 6.61
N TYR A 144 -14.95 20.48 5.43
CA TYR A 144 -14.48 21.86 5.22
C TYR A 144 -15.60 22.89 5.38
N ASP A 145 -16.60 22.60 6.21
CA ASP A 145 -17.67 23.52 6.53
C ASP A 145 -17.31 24.26 7.83
N TYR A 146 -17.43 25.59 7.84
CA TYR A 146 -17.30 26.52 8.99
C TYR A 146 -16.01 27.32 9.20
N TYR A 147 -15.40 27.92 8.17
CA TYR A 147 -14.46 29.03 8.42
C TYR A 147 -14.60 30.30 7.57
N TYR A 148 -15.70 30.49 6.86
CA TYR A 148 -16.04 31.82 6.33
C TYR A 148 -17.49 32.19 6.65
N SER A 149 -17.67 32.77 7.83
CA SER A 149 -18.84 33.59 8.16
C SER A 149 -18.35 34.71 9.08
N ASP A 150 -17.91 35.79 8.45
CA ASP A 150 -17.92 37.15 9.00
C ASP A 150 -18.64 38.06 7.99
#